data_AF-A0A935WWW9-F1
#
_entry.id   AF-A0A935WWW9-F1
#
_cell.length_a   1.000
_cell.length_b   1.000
_cell.length_c   1.000
_cell.angle_alpha   90.00
_cell.angle_beta   90.00
_cell.angle_gamma   90.00
#
_symmetry.space_group_name_H-M   'P 1'
#
loop_
_entity.id
_entity.type
_entity.pdbx_description
1 polymer ?
#
loop_
_entity_poly.entity_id
_entity_poly.type
_entity_poly.pdbx_seq_one_letter_code
_entity_poly.pdbx_strand_id
1 'polypeptide(L)'
;MTNDSDEHLEPASTPVGQRDEEAEWGEPPLGEDIAHFLKERWSRDPGDRVSVEVDEAARALSCRLVKARARFDIRLTYRRGAGSRDPWMLMADTLDALYGLLEESGYAHRELPQGPDVEHLQAFFSVSVEKVAPDLEALANQWLKMSTDPKTA
;
A
#
# COMPACT_ATOMS: atom_id res chain seq x y z
N MET A 1 41.11 -19.91 58.76
CA MET A 1 41.41 -20.62 57.50
C MET A 1 40.11 -21.30 57.09
N THR A 2 39.12 -20.57 56.56
CA THR A 2 38.87 -20.28 55.12
C THR A 2 38.81 -21.56 54.28
N ASN A 3 37.61 -21.99 53.92
CA ASN A 3 37.12 -21.80 52.55
C ASN A 3 35.62 -22.10 52.45
N ASP A 4 34.85 -21.03 52.24
CA ASP A 4 33.61 -21.03 51.47
C ASP A 4 33.85 -21.74 50.13
N SER A 5 32.96 -22.65 49.76
CA SER A 5 32.79 -23.09 48.37
C SER A 5 31.45 -22.55 47.90
N ASP A 6 31.57 -21.35 47.35
CA ASP A 6 30.63 -20.63 46.51
C ASP A 6 30.48 -21.42 45.20
N GLU A 7 29.51 -22.33 45.14
CA GLU A 7 29.06 -22.89 43.86
C GLU A 7 28.14 -21.88 43.19
N HIS A 8 28.77 -21.04 42.35
CA HIS A 8 28.13 -20.14 41.41
C HIS A 8 27.11 -20.89 40.55
N LEU A 9 25.83 -20.61 40.80
CA LEU A 9 24.75 -20.77 39.84
C LEU A 9 24.97 -19.76 38.72
N GLU A 10 25.56 -20.18 37.61
CA GLU A 10 25.41 -19.44 36.35
C GLU A 10 24.02 -19.74 35.77
N PRO A 11 23.09 -18.78 35.67
CA PRO A 11 21.95 -18.95 34.78
C PRO A 11 22.49 -18.93 33.35
N ALA A 12 22.40 -20.06 32.67
CA ALA A 12 22.57 -20.17 31.23
C ALA A 12 21.59 -19.21 30.55
N SER A 13 22.08 -17.99 30.31
CA SER A 13 21.43 -17.02 29.46
C SER A 13 21.55 -17.58 28.04
N THR A 14 20.48 -18.17 27.53
CA THR A 14 20.38 -18.47 26.10
C THR A 14 19.86 -17.19 25.44
N PRO A 15 20.68 -16.44 24.68
CA PRO A 15 20.12 -15.40 23.86
C PRO A 15 19.70 -15.99 22.52
N VAL A 16 18.90 -15.21 21.81
CA VAL A 16 18.80 -15.14 20.35
C VAL A 16 17.68 -15.95 19.69
N GLY A 17 16.60 -15.20 19.44
CA GLY A 17 15.96 -15.16 18.13
C GLY A 17 14.88 -16.21 17.91
N GLN A 18 13.63 -15.84 18.17
CA GLN A 18 12.58 -16.24 17.23
C GLN A 18 13.07 -15.77 15.86
N ARG A 19 13.55 -16.71 15.05
CA ARG A 19 13.68 -16.46 13.62
C ARG A 19 12.25 -16.23 13.19
N ASP A 20 11.89 -14.97 12.93
CA ASP A 20 10.73 -14.69 12.10
C ASP A 20 10.95 -15.53 10.84
N GLU A 21 10.20 -16.62 10.68
CA GLU A 21 10.17 -17.35 9.42
C GLU A 21 9.69 -16.34 8.40
N GLU A 22 10.63 -15.78 7.63
CA GLU A 22 10.33 -14.83 6.59
C GLU A 22 9.46 -15.58 5.57
N ALA A 23 8.19 -15.18 5.46
CA ALA A 23 7.25 -15.84 4.58
C ALA A 23 7.84 -16.01 3.18
N GLU A 24 7.75 -17.22 2.65
CA GLU A 24 8.17 -17.48 1.28
C GLU A 24 7.25 -16.73 0.33
N TRP A 25 7.85 -15.96 -0.56
CA TRP A 25 7.12 -15.24 -1.59
C TRP A 25 6.69 -16.24 -2.67
N GLY A 26 5.39 -16.28 -2.94
CA GLY A 26 4.87 -17.01 -4.09
C GLY A 26 5.19 -16.32 -5.41
N GLU A 27 4.60 -16.82 -6.49
CA GLU A 27 4.60 -16.13 -7.77
C GLU A 27 3.71 -14.88 -7.67
N PRO A 28 4.16 -13.71 -8.19
CA PRO A 28 3.34 -12.51 -8.17
C PRO A 28 2.03 -12.72 -8.95
N PRO A 29 0.90 -12.22 -8.44
CA PRO A 29 -0.36 -12.24 -9.17
C PRO A 29 -0.26 -11.36 -10.42
N LEU A 30 -1.06 -11.66 -11.43
CA LEU A 30 -1.19 -10.78 -12.58
C LEU A 30 -2.01 -9.54 -12.19
N GLY A 31 -1.48 -8.35 -12.49
CA GLY A 31 -2.18 -7.10 -12.21
C GLY A 31 -3.52 -6.98 -12.94
N GLU A 32 -3.64 -7.56 -14.13
CA GLU A 32 -4.91 -7.58 -14.89
C GLU A 32 -6.01 -8.38 -14.18
N ASP A 33 -5.67 -9.49 -13.53
CA ASP A 33 -6.61 -10.30 -12.77
C ASP A 33 -7.12 -9.53 -11.55
N ILE A 34 -6.21 -8.90 -10.80
CA ILE A 34 -6.59 -8.05 -9.65
C ILE A 34 -7.49 -6.91 -10.13
N ALA A 35 -7.11 -6.21 -11.19
CA ALA A 35 -7.91 -5.11 -11.74
C ALA A 35 -9.31 -5.58 -12.17
N HIS A 36 -9.41 -6.76 -12.78
CA HIS A 36 -10.67 -7.38 -13.15
C HIS A 36 -11.54 -7.65 -11.93
N PHE A 37 -11.00 -8.30 -10.90
CA PHE A 37 -11.73 -8.59 -9.66
C PHE A 37 -12.20 -7.34 -8.93
N LEU A 38 -11.33 -6.32 -8.82
CA LEU A 38 -11.70 -5.03 -8.20
C LEU A 38 -12.87 -4.38 -8.96
N LYS A 39 -12.80 -4.38 -10.29
CA LYS A 39 -13.86 -3.81 -11.14
C LYS A 39 -15.16 -4.61 -11.01
N GLU A 40 -15.11 -5.93 -11.06
CA GLU A 40 -16.29 -6.79 -10.93
C GLU A 40 -16.97 -6.63 -9.57
N ARG A 41 -16.19 -6.55 -8.50
CA ARG A 41 -16.70 -6.54 -7.13
C ARG A 41 -17.25 -5.18 -6.70
N TRP A 42 -16.58 -4.09 -7.08
CA TRP A 42 -16.84 -2.78 -6.49
C TRP A 42 -17.33 -1.72 -7.49
N SER A 43 -16.86 -1.76 -8.73
CA SER A 43 -17.14 -0.71 -9.71
C SER A 43 -18.57 -0.80 -10.23
N ARG A 44 -19.38 0.22 -9.96
CA ARG A 44 -20.78 0.29 -10.42
C ARG A 44 -20.93 1.00 -11.77
N ASP A 45 -19.97 1.85 -12.13
CA ASP A 45 -20.01 2.59 -13.39
C ASP A 45 -19.19 1.85 -14.47
N PRO A 46 -19.79 1.49 -15.62
CA PRO A 46 -19.06 0.85 -16.71
C PRO A 46 -17.96 1.73 -17.33
N GLY A 47 -18.07 3.06 -17.19
CA GLY A 47 -17.10 4.04 -17.68
C GLY A 47 -15.80 4.10 -16.86
N ASP A 48 -15.79 3.55 -15.64
CA ASP A 48 -14.59 3.50 -14.82
C ASP A 48 -13.53 2.55 -15.39
N ARG A 49 -12.28 2.98 -15.30
CA ARG A 49 -11.12 2.17 -15.67
C ARG A 49 -10.27 1.89 -14.45
N VAL A 50 -10.01 0.62 -14.21
CA VAL A 50 -9.12 0.13 -13.15
C VAL A 50 -7.95 -0.56 -13.81
N SER A 51 -6.74 -0.26 -13.36
CA SER A 51 -5.53 -0.98 -13.75
C SER A 51 -4.65 -1.19 -12.52
N VAL A 52 -4.03 -2.36 -12.42
CA VAL A 52 -3.06 -2.66 -11.35
C VAL A 52 -1.72 -3.02 -11.99
N GLU A 53 -0.66 -2.40 -11.48
CA GLU A 53 0.73 -2.65 -11.85
C GLU A 53 1.42 -3.36 -10.68
N VAL A 54 2.20 -4.39 -11.00
CA VAL A 54 2.96 -5.19 -10.03
C VAL A 54 4.44 -4.84 -10.19
N ASP A 55 5.09 -4.48 -9.10
CA ASP A 55 6.52 -4.18 -9.04
C ASP A 55 7.18 -5.18 -8.09
N GLU A 56 7.72 -6.26 -8.66
CA GLU A 56 8.36 -7.35 -7.91
C GLU A 56 9.59 -6.87 -7.15
N ALA A 57 10.40 -6.02 -7.78
CA ALA A 57 11.63 -5.50 -7.18
C ALA A 57 11.34 -4.63 -5.96
N ALA A 58 10.32 -3.78 -6.04
CA ALA A 58 9.90 -2.96 -4.92
C ALA A 58 8.92 -3.67 -3.98
N ARG A 59 8.51 -4.91 -4.27
CA ARG A 59 7.48 -5.66 -3.52
C ARG A 59 6.21 -4.82 -3.33
N ALA A 60 5.70 -4.29 -4.43
CA ALA A 60 4.62 -3.29 -4.42
C ALA A 60 3.53 -3.57 -5.46
N LEU A 61 2.30 -3.18 -5.11
CA LEU A 61 1.15 -3.09 -6.02
C LEU A 61 0.75 -1.62 -6.18
N SER A 62 0.48 -1.20 -7.41
CA SER A 62 -0.04 0.14 -7.70
C SER A 62 -1.37 0.03 -8.44
N CYS A 63 -2.46 0.45 -7.81
CA CYS A 63 -3.79 0.51 -8.43
C CYS A 63 -4.08 1.93 -8.90
N ARG A 64 -4.55 2.05 -10.15
CA ARG A 64 -5.03 3.29 -10.73
C ARG A 64 -6.50 3.16 -11.08
N LEU A 65 -7.31 4.03 -10.51
CA LEU A 65 -8.73 4.20 -10.82
C LEU A 65 -8.91 5.53 -11.58
N VAL A 66 -9.41 5.45 -12.81
CA VAL A 66 -9.81 6.62 -13.60
C VAL A 66 -11.34 6.69 -13.62
N LYS A 67 -11.87 7.78 -13.07
CA LYS A 67 -13.29 8.17 -13.16
C LYS A 67 -13.43 9.39 -14.07
N ALA A 68 -14.66 9.78 -14.38
CA ALA A 68 -14.97 10.87 -15.31
C ALA A 68 -14.27 12.22 -15.00
N ARG A 69 -13.98 12.54 -13.72
CA ARG A 69 -13.42 13.84 -13.30
C ARG A 69 -12.17 13.73 -12.41
N ALA A 70 -11.72 12.52 -12.13
CA ALA A 70 -10.63 12.31 -11.19
C ALA A 70 -9.92 11.00 -11.48
N ARG A 71 -8.64 10.97 -11.15
CA ARG A 71 -7.81 9.78 -11.09
C ARG A 71 -7.35 9.58 -9.65
N PHE A 72 -7.37 8.34 -9.20
CA PHE A 72 -6.85 7.93 -7.90
C PHE A 72 -5.75 6.91 -8.13
N ASP A 73 -4.58 7.14 -7.53
CA ASP A 73 -3.45 6.22 -7.56
C ASP A 73 -3.20 5.74 -6.13
N ILE A 74 -3.38 4.44 -5.88
CA ILE A 74 -3.11 3.77 -4.59
C ILE A 74 -1.84 2.94 -4.77
N ARG A 75 -0.79 3.25 -4.03
CA ARG A 75 0.41 2.39 -3.97
C ARG A 75 0.49 1.71 -2.61
N LEU A 76 0.66 0.40 -2.66
CA LEU A 76 0.83 -0.49 -1.52
C LEU A 76 2.20 -1.16 -1.63
N THR A 77 2.99 -1.10 -0.57
CA THR A 77 4.29 -1.79 -0.49
C THR A 77 4.37 -2.61 0.77
N TYR A 78 4.64 -3.91 0.64
CA TYR A 78 4.78 -4.79 1.80
C TYR A 78 6.02 -4.43 2.64
N ARG A 79 5.88 -4.50 3.97
CA ARG A 79 6.96 -4.23 4.91
C ARG A 79 7.34 -5.46 5.74
N ARG A 80 6.38 -6.04 6.47
CA ARG A 80 6.61 -7.16 7.41
C ARG A 80 5.30 -7.81 7.85
N GLY A 81 5.39 -8.90 8.61
CA GLY A 81 4.27 -9.48 9.36
C GLY A 81 3.41 -10.49 8.59
N ALA A 82 3.89 -11.03 7.47
CA ALA A 82 3.14 -12.03 6.71
C ALA A 82 2.96 -13.38 7.43
N GLY A 83 3.80 -13.69 8.43
CA GLY A 83 3.75 -14.97 9.15
C GLY A 83 3.89 -16.14 8.18
N SER A 84 2.90 -17.03 8.12
CA SER A 84 2.87 -18.17 7.20
C SER A 84 2.11 -17.90 5.89
N ARG A 85 1.62 -16.68 5.65
CA ARG A 85 0.85 -16.34 4.44
C ARG A 85 1.77 -15.76 3.37
N ASP A 86 1.39 -15.95 2.11
CA ASP A 86 2.06 -15.31 0.98
C ASP A 86 1.88 -13.77 1.03
N PRO A 87 2.97 -12.98 1.08
CA PRO A 87 2.91 -11.52 1.03
C PRO A 87 2.17 -10.96 -0.19
N TRP A 88 2.23 -11.63 -1.35
CA TRP A 88 1.50 -11.18 -2.54
C TRP A 88 -0.01 -11.26 -2.36
N MET A 89 -0.50 -12.38 -1.81
CA MET A 89 -1.92 -12.55 -1.48
C MET A 89 -2.38 -11.54 -0.44
N LEU A 90 -1.56 -11.28 0.58
CA LEU A 90 -1.85 -10.26 1.59
C LEU A 90 -1.95 -8.85 0.98
N MET A 91 -1.07 -8.52 0.03
CA MET A 91 -1.15 -7.25 -0.67
C MET A 91 -2.40 -7.14 -1.54
N ALA A 92 -2.78 -8.20 -2.26
CA ALA A 92 -4.01 -8.22 -3.04
C ALA A 92 -5.27 -8.04 -2.17
N ASP A 93 -5.36 -8.76 -1.05
CA ASP A 93 -6.45 -8.64 -0.07
C ASP A 93 -6.52 -7.22 0.52
N THR A 94 -5.36 -6.63 0.82
CA THR A 94 -5.27 -5.28 1.39
C THR A 94 -5.65 -4.22 0.36
N LEU A 95 -5.28 -4.41 -0.91
CA LEU A 95 -5.66 -3.54 -2.00
C LEU A 95 -7.17 -3.60 -2.26
N ASP A 96 -7.79 -4.78 -2.20
CA ASP A 96 -9.25 -4.98 -2.27
C ASP A 96 -9.97 -4.20 -1.17
N ALA A 97 -9.49 -4.31 0.08
CA ALA A 97 -10.06 -3.58 1.21
C ALA A 97 -9.93 -2.05 1.03
N LEU A 98 -8.76 -1.55 0.61
CA LEU A 98 -8.55 -0.11 0.37
C LEU A 98 -9.43 0.41 -0.77
N TYR A 99 -9.58 -0.36 -1.85
CA TYR A 99 -10.46 0.00 -2.96
C TYR A 99 -11.93 0.04 -2.51
N GLY A 100 -12.37 -0.97 -1.77
CA GLY A 100 -13.72 -1.00 -1.18
C GLY A 100 -13.99 0.23 -0.30
N LEU A 101 -13.06 0.60 0.57
CA LEU A 101 -13.17 1.81 1.40
C LEU A 101 -13.21 3.10 0.55
N LEU A 102 -12.45 3.16 -0.55
CA LEU A 102 -12.52 4.31 -1.46
C LEU A 102 -13.90 4.44 -2.10
N GLU A 103 -14.51 3.33 -2.51
CA GLU A 103 -15.85 3.30 -3.08
C GLU A 103 -16.92 3.65 -2.03
N GLU A 104 -16.83 3.08 -0.83
CA GLU A 104 -17.77 3.31 0.27
C GLU A 104 -17.73 4.74 0.82
N SER A 105 -16.55 5.37 0.83
CA SER A 105 -16.36 6.77 1.23
C SER A 105 -16.80 7.78 0.16
N GLY A 106 -17.33 7.33 -0.99
CA GLY A 106 -17.66 8.22 -2.10
C GLY A 106 -16.43 8.93 -2.68
N TYR A 107 -15.29 8.24 -2.69
CA TYR A 107 -13.99 8.72 -3.19
C TYR A 107 -13.34 9.83 -2.35
N ALA A 108 -13.64 9.87 -1.06
CA ALA A 108 -12.96 10.74 -0.10
C ALA A 108 -11.57 10.16 0.26
N HIS A 109 -10.59 10.28 -0.66
CA HIS A 109 -9.29 9.62 -0.53
C HIS A 109 -8.52 9.85 0.79
N ARG A 110 -8.79 10.96 1.50
CA ARG A 110 -8.17 11.29 2.78
C ARG A 110 -8.65 10.42 3.95
N GLU A 111 -9.76 9.70 3.76
CA GLU A 111 -10.31 8.78 4.74
C GLU A 111 -9.67 7.39 4.66
N LEU A 112 -8.88 7.10 3.61
CA LEU A 112 -8.15 5.84 3.52
C LEU A 112 -6.96 5.81 4.49
N PRO A 113 -6.67 4.65 5.09
CA PRO A 113 -5.41 4.42 5.81
C PRO A 113 -4.20 4.72 4.92
N GLN A 114 -3.29 5.57 5.40
CA GLN A 114 -2.10 6.02 4.68
C GLN A 114 -0.91 6.15 5.65
N GLY A 115 0.29 5.99 5.12
CA GLY A 115 1.54 6.10 5.88
C GLY A 115 2.42 4.85 5.78
N PRO A 116 3.58 4.84 6.45
CA PRO A 116 4.62 3.82 6.26
C PRO A 116 4.37 2.48 6.98
N ASP A 117 3.42 2.43 7.92
CA ASP A 117 3.16 1.28 8.80
C ASP A 117 1.65 1.08 9.01
N VAL A 118 0.89 1.00 7.92
CA VAL A 118 -0.53 0.61 7.95
C VAL A 118 -0.63 -0.89 8.22
N GLU A 119 -1.30 -1.27 9.29
CA GLU A 119 -1.55 -2.67 9.64
C GLU A 119 -2.85 -3.18 9.01
N HIS A 120 -2.78 -4.34 8.36
CA HIS A 120 -3.94 -5.07 7.86
C HIS A 120 -3.65 -6.58 7.87
N LEU A 121 -4.57 -7.39 8.41
CA LEU A 121 -4.41 -8.84 8.53
C LEU A 121 -3.08 -9.25 9.20
N GLN A 122 -2.66 -8.52 10.25
CA GLN A 122 -1.41 -8.71 11.01
C GLN A 122 -0.11 -8.43 10.22
N ALA A 123 -0.23 -8.01 8.95
CA ALA A 123 0.87 -7.55 8.13
C ALA A 123 0.91 -6.02 8.09
N PHE A 124 2.10 -5.47 7.86
CA PHE A 124 2.35 -4.03 7.82
C PHE A 124 2.76 -3.62 6.41
N PHE A 125 2.20 -2.50 5.97
CA PHE A 125 2.38 -1.97 4.63
C PHE A 125 2.67 -0.47 4.66
N SER A 126 3.41 -0.01 3.65
CA SER A 126 3.43 1.41 3.30
C SER A 126 2.31 1.67 2.29
N VAL A 127 1.42 2.61 2.61
CA VAL A 127 0.29 2.99 1.75
C VAL A 127 0.38 4.48 1.42
N SER A 128 0.30 4.81 0.13
CA SER A 128 0.14 6.18 -0.35
C SER A 128 -1.03 6.27 -1.31
N VAL A 129 -1.90 7.28 -1.12
CA VAL A 129 -3.05 7.51 -1.98
C VAL A 129 -2.99 8.92 -2.54
N GLU A 130 -2.93 9.04 -3.86
CA GLU A 130 -2.93 10.31 -4.55
C GLU A 130 -4.23 10.50 -5.33
N LYS A 131 -4.82 11.70 -5.24
CA LYS A 131 -5.92 12.13 -6.10
C LYS A 131 -5.40 13.16 -7.09
N VAL A 132 -5.49 12.83 -8.37
CA VAL A 132 -5.25 13.76 -9.47
C VAL A 132 -6.59 14.20 -10.05
N ALA A 133 -6.78 15.52 -10.16
CA ALA A 133 -7.93 16.13 -10.79
C ALA A 133 -7.46 16.82 -12.08
N PRO A 134 -7.53 16.14 -13.25
CA PRO A 134 -6.93 16.64 -14.49
C PRO A 134 -7.40 18.04 -14.88
N ASP A 135 -8.67 18.37 -14.61
CA ASP A 135 -9.24 19.68 -14.89
C ASP A 135 -8.62 20.79 -14.01
N LEU A 136 -8.34 20.48 -12.74
CA LEU A 136 -7.66 21.42 -11.83
C LEU A 136 -6.19 21.58 -12.20
N GLU A 137 -5.55 20.52 -12.66
CA GLU A 137 -4.18 20.56 -13.17
C GLU A 137 -4.08 21.42 -14.45
N ALA A 138 -5.03 21.26 -15.38
CA ALA A 138 -5.13 22.08 -16.57
C ALA A 138 -5.36 23.56 -16.23
N LEU A 139 -6.25 23.87 -15.27
CA LEU A 139 -6.49 25.23 -14.78
C LEU A 139 -5.25 25.82 -14.10
N ALA A 140 -4.58 25.07 -13.23
CA ALA A 140 -3.36 25.52 -12.56
C ALA A 140 -2.25 25.84 -13.59
N ASN A 141 -2.08 24.99 -14.60
CA ASN A 141 -1.15 25.21 -15.69
C ASN A 141 -1.51 26.45 -16.52
N GLN A 142 -2.80 26.73 -16.72
CA GLN A 142 -3.26 27.94 -17.39
C GLN A 142 -2.91 29.20 -16.59
N TRP A 143 -3.18 29.21 -15.28
CA TRP A 143 -2.86 30.34 -14.41
C TRP A 143 -1.35 30.58 -14.30
N LEU A 144 -0.55 29.51 -14.19
CA LEU A 144 0.91 29.62 -14.16
C LEU A 144 1.45 30.29 -15.43
N LYS A 145 0.93 29.90 -16.62
CA LYS A 145 1.30 30.53 -17.89
C LYS A 145 0.89 32.01 -17.96
N MET A 146 -0.29 32.37 -17.46
CA MET A 146 -0.74 33.77 -17.43
C MET A 146 0.07 34.63 -16.45
N SER A 147 0.51 34.07 -15.33
CA SER A 147 1.32 34.78 -14.32
C SER A 147 2.80 34.96 -14.69
N THR A 148 3.29 34.21 -15.68
CA THR A 148 4.68 34.25 -16.15
C THR A 148 4.87 35.02 -17.46
N ASP A 149 3.80 35.61 -18.01
CA ASP A 149 3.87 36.44 -19.22
C ASP A 149 3.96 37.93 -18.84
N PRO A 150 5.15 38.58 -18.92
CA PRO A 150 5.36 39.96 -18.45
C PRO A 150 4.82 41.03 -19.41
N LYS A 151 3.93 40.69 -20.35
CA LYS A 151 3.44 41.62 -21.40
C LYS A 151 2.10 42.31 -21.11
N THR A 152 1.54 42.12 -19.92
CA THR A 152 0.36 42.88 -19.45
C THR A 152 0.59 43.40 -18.03
N ALA A 153 1.48 44.38 -17.90
CA ALA A 153 1.50 45.33 -16.80
C ALA A 153 1.79 46.72 -17.37
#